data_AF-A0A507E4Q1-F1
#
_entry.id   AF-A0A507E4Q1-F1
#
_cell.length_a   1.000
_cell.length_b   1.000
_cell.length_c   1.000
_cell.angle_alpha   90.00
_cell.angle_beta   90.00
_cell.angle_gamma   90.00
#
_symmetry.space_group_name_H-M   'P 1'
#
loop_
_entity.id
_entity.type
_entity.pdbx_description
1 polymer ?
#
loop_
_entity_poly.entity_id
_entity_poly.type
_entity_poly.pdbx_seq_one_letter_code
_entity_poly.pdbx_strand_id
1 'polypeptide(L)'
;MNITLKALSGTFQVARWKPAAITQLWSQLLPLTEPKQDPSLFSLNVTSTETSLVCSTSLTLPSAGPESPVAIESGYAAFVVEGTLDFALVGILAAITSSLAEAKISVFAVSTYDTDYILVKEDKLAGAIEAWTRSNVQGVAIRVVS
;
A
#
# COMPACT_ATOMS: atom_id res chain seq x y z
N MET A 1 -15.91 -16.82 -2.85
CA MET A 1 -14.44 -16.71 -2.97
C MET A 1 -13.96 -16.07 -1.69
N ASN A 2 -13.24 -16.81 -0.84
CA ASN A 2 -12.77 -16.30 0.45
C ASN A 2 -11.48 -15.49 0.25
N ILE A 3 -11.50 -14.20 0.56
CA ILE A 3 -10.38 -13.26 0.35
C ILE A 3 -9.84 -12.84 1.72
N THR A 4 -8.75 -13.39 2.22
CA THR A 4 -8.22 -12.93 3.52
C THR A 4 -7.36 -11.68 3.34
N LEU A 5 -7.61 -10.64 4.13
CA LEU A 5 -6.77 -9.45 4.20
C LEU A 5 -5.94 -9.48 5.48
N LYS A 6 -4.62 -9.46 5.34
CA LYS A 6 -3.70 -9.38 6.48
C LYS A 6 -3.22 -7.95 6.64
N ALA A 7 -3.44 -7.36 7.81
CA ALA A 7 -2.93 -6.03 8.12
C ALA A 7 -1.39 -6.07 8.23
N LEU A 8 -0.73 -5.05 7.69
CA LEU A 8 0.68 -4.79 7.93
C LEU A 8 0.85 -3.94 9.18
N SER A 9 1.93 -4.19 9.92
CA SER A 9 2.25 -3.41 11.12
C SER A 9 2.74 -2.01 10.76
N GLY A 10 2.41 -1.03 11.61
CA GLY A 10 2.82 0.36 11.44
C GLY A 10 1.95 1.15 10.46
N THR A 11 2.40 2.35 10.13
CA THR A 11 1.70 3.26 9.23
C THR A 11 2.58 3.55 8.01
N PHE A 12 1.94 3.90 6.90
CA PHE A 12 2.60 4.07 5.62
C PHE A 12 2.41 5.48 5.08
N GLN A 13 3.30 5.85 4.17
CA GLN A 13 3.27 7.11 3.43
C GLN A 13 3.59 6.88 1.96
N VAL A 14 3.08 7.80 1.14
CA VAL A 14 3.33 7.87 -0.30
C VAL A 14 4.04 9.17 -0.59
N ALA A 15 5.27 9.09 -1.09
CA ALA A 15 6.08 10.25 -1.41
C ALA A 15 6.34 10.34 -2.91
N ARG A 16 6.28 11.56 -3.46
CA ARG A 16 6.43 11.83 -4.89
C ARG A 16 7.64 12.72 -5.18
N TRP A 17 8.45 12.31 -6.14
CA TRP A 17 9.51 13.13 -6.74
C TRP A 17 9.32 13.29 -8.25
N LYS A 18 10.06 14.24 -8.84
CA LYS A 18 10.30 14.23 -10.30
C LYS A 18 11.18 13.03 -10.68
N PRO A 19 11.04 12.44 -11.87
CA PRO A 19 11.77 11.22 -12.26
C PRO A 19 13.29 11.35 -12.10
N ALA A 20 13.87 12.49 -12.48
CA ALA A 20 15.32 12.70 -12.42
C ALA A 20 15.91 12.64 -11.01
N ALA A 21 15.13 12.93 -9.96
CA ALA A 21 15.61 12.93 -8.59
C ALA A 21 16.03 11.53 -8.11
N ILE A 22 15.48 10.46 -8.71
CA ILE A 22 15.77 9.09 -8.26
C ILE A 22 17.25 8.71 -8.41
N THR A 23 17.93 9.31 -9.38
CA THR A 23 19.35 9.06 -9.63
C THR A 23 20.24 9.50 -8.47
N GLN A 24 19.85 10.57 -7.77
CA GLN A 24 20.56 11.09 -6.59
C GLN A 24 20.19 10.33 -5.31
N LEU A 25 18.96 9.82 -5.25
CA LEU A 25 18.43 9.10 -4.09
C LEU A 25 18.83 7.61 -4.04
N TRP A 26 19.35 7.06 -5.14
CA TRP A 26 19.54 5.60 -5.27
C TRP A 26 20.41 4.99 -4.16
N SER A 27 21.50 5.66 -3.78
CA SER A 27 22.37 5.21 -2.69
C SER A 27 21.67 5.15 -1.34
N GLN A 28 20.71 6.06 -1.10
CA GLN A 28 19.92 6.13 0.13
C GLN A 28 18.77 5.10 0.12
N LEU A 29 18.22 4.78 -1.05
CA LEU A 29 17.13 3.82 -1.20
C LEU A 29 17.62 2.36 -1.20
N LEU A 30 18.83 2.09 -1.70
CA LEU A 30 19.34 0.73 -1.85
C LEU A 30 19.31 -0.09 -0.54
N PRO A 31 19.75 0.42 0.63
CA PRO A 31 19.66 -0.32 1.89
C PRO A 31 18.21 -0.65 2.30
N LEU A 32 17.23 0.13 1.83
CA LEU A 32 15.83 -0.08 2.16
C LEU A 32 15.23 -1.27 1.41
N THR A 33 15.84 -1.64 0.27
CA THR A 33 15.44 -2.79 -0.56
C THR A 33 15.90 -4.14 -0.02
N GLU A 34 16.66 -4.17 1.07
CA GLU A 34 17.06 -5.42 1.72
C GLU A 34 15.82 -6.23 2.17
N PRO A 35 15.83 -7.56 1.99
CA PRO A 35 14.72 -8.43 2.37
C PRO A 35 14.30 -8.24 3.82
N LYS A 36 12.99 -8.10 4.04
CA LYS A 36 12.42 -7.97 5.40
C LYS A 36 11.96 -9.34 5.90
N GLN A 37 12.06 -9.57 7.21
CA GLN A 37 11.61 -10.81 7.85
C GLN A 37 10.08 -10.86 8.02
N ASP A 38 9.46 -9.71 8.26
CA ASP A 38 8.02 -9.57 8.42
C ASP A 38 7.34 -9.08 7.13
N PRO A 39 6.04 -9.38 6.93
CA PRO A 39 5.24 -8.77 5.89
C PRO A 39 5.34 -7.25 5.96
N SER A 40 5.82 -6.64 4.88
CA SER A 40 6.07 -5.21 4.77
C SER A 40 5.86 -4.77 3.32
N LEU A 41 5.83 -3.46 3.11
CA LEU A 41 5.70 -2.89 1.79
C LEU A 41 6.71 -1.76 1.60
N PHE A 42 7.59 -1.95 0.62
CA PHE A 42 8.41 -0.92 0.02
C PHE A 42 8.18 -1.02 -1.49
N SER A 43 7.51 -0.02 -2.08
CA SER A 43 7.18 -0.01 -3.51
C SER A 43 7.70 1.26 -4.15
N LEU A 44 8.64 1.11 -5.09
CA LEU A 44 9.20 2.21 -5.85
C LEU A 44 8.75 2.11 -7.31
N ASN A 45 7.95 3.07 -7.75
CA ASN A 45 7.44 3.16 -9.10
C ASN A 45 8.03 4.38 -9.78
N VAL A 46 8.81 4.19 -10.85
CA VAL A 46 9.35 5.27 -11.69
C VAL A 46 8.60 5.27 -13.01
N THR A 47 7.90 6.37 -13.29
CA THR A 47 7.22 6.61 -14.57
C THR A 47 7.93 7.72 -15.35
N SER A 48 7.46 8.01 -16.55
CA SER A 48 7.95 9.16 -17.32
C SER A 48 7.64 10.51 -16.67
N THR A 49 6.71 10.56 -15.70
CA THR A 49 6.20 11.81 -15.11
C THR A 49 6.58 12.00 -13.66
N GLU A 50 6.80 10.92 -12.91
CA GLU A 50 7.11 10.97 -11.49
C GLU A 50 7.82 9.70 -11.01
N THR A 51 8.41 9.83 -9.82
CA THR A 51 8.79 8.70 -8.99
C THR A 51 7.89 8.69 -7.75
N SER A 52 7.19 7.58 -7.53
CA SER A 52 6.33 7.36 -6.37
C SER A 52 6.94 6.28 -5.48
N LEU A 53 7.09 6.57 -4.19
CA LEU A 53 7.55 5.64 -3.17
C LEU A 53 6.46 5.40 -2.14
N VAL A 54 6.05 4.15 -1.97
CA VAL A 54 5.27 3.70 -0.81
C VAL A 54 6.23 3.07 0.19
N CYS A 55 6.24 3.55 1.42
CA CYS A 55 7.10 3.04 2.49
C CYS A 55 6.47 3.25 3.87
N SER A 56 7.04 2.61 4.90
CA SER A 56 6.69 2.86 6.30
C SER A 56 7.00 4.31 6.69
N THR A 57 6.15 4.92 7.53
CA THR A 57 6.40 6.24 8.13
C THR A 57 7.58 6.24 9.11
N SER A 58 8.01 5.07 9.58
CA SER A 58 9.24 4.94 10.36
C SER A 58 10.50 5.28 9.55
N LEU A 59 10.39 5.29 8.21
CA LEU A 59 11.45 5.77 7.34
C LEU A 59 11.42 7.29 7.25
N THR A 60 12.46 7.94 7.78
CA THR A 60 12.67 9.37 7.61
C THR A 60 13.04 9.70 6.18
N LEU A 61 12.20 10.48 5.50
CA LEU A 61 12.48 11.02 4.17
C LEU A 61 13.09 12.43 4.28
N PRO A 62 13.90 12.87 3.30
CA PRO A 62 14.48 14.22 3.30
C PRO A 62 13.39 15.29 3.35
N SER A 63 13.39 16.14 4.37
CA SER A 63 12.38 17.18 4.58
C SER A 63 12.77 18.56 4.02
N ALA A 64 14.02 18.75 3.62
CA ALA A 64 14.48 19.93 2.90
C ALA A 64 15.56 19.60 1.86
N GLY A 65 15.70 20.48 0.87
CA GLY A 65 16.73 20.40 -0.17
C GLY A 65 16.23 19.83 -1.50
N PRO A 66 17.11 19.73 -2.51
CA PRO A 66 16.76 19.24 -3.84
C PRO A 66 16.35 17.75 -3.86
N GLU A 67 16.72 17.02 -2.81
CA GLU A 67 16.40 15.61 -2.60
C GLU A 67 15.04 15.39 -1.93
N SER A 68 14.36 16.45 -1.48
CA SER A 68 13.04 16.33 -0.86
C SER A 68 11.95 15.95 -1.86
N PRO A 69 10.98 15.15 -1.43
CA PRO A 69 9.80 14.88 -2.24
C PRO A 69 9.02 16.16 -2.46
N VAL A 70 8.42 16.27 -3.64
CA VAL A 70 7.52 17.35 -4.03
C VAL A 70 6.20 17.27 -3.27
N ALA A 71 5.80 16.06 -2.85
CA ALA A 71 4.62 15.82 -2.03
C ALA A 71 4.82 14.56 -1.19
N ILE A 72 4.24 14.55 0.02
CA ILE A 72 4.12 13.37 0.87
C ILE A 72 2.70 13.30 1.37
N GLU A 73 2.08 12.14 1.22
CA GLU A 73 0.81 11.79 1.81
C GLU A 73 1.04 10.68 2.83
N SER A 74 0.90 10.98 4.12
CA SER A 74 1.09 10.01 5.21
C SER A 74 -0.24 9.53 5.78
N GLY A 75 -0.17 8.66 6.78
CA GLY A 75 -1.33 8.22 7.55
C GLY A 75 -2.13 7.14 6.86
N TYR A 76 -1.45 6.17 6.24
CA TYR A 76 -2.08 5.01 5.63
C TYR A 76 -1.93 3.77 6.50
N ALA A 77 -3.02 3.03 6.67
CA ALA A 77 -2.99 1.63 7.08
C ALA A 77 -2.92 0.76 5.82
N ALA A 78 -2.08 -0.29 5.84
CA ALA A 78 -1.86 -1.16 4.70
C ALA A 78 -2.29 -2.60 4.99
N PHE A 79 -2.83 -3.25 3.97
CA PHE A 79 -3.23 -4.65 3.99
C PHE A 79 -2.62 -5.36 2.79
N VAL A 80 -2.30 -6.64 2.95
CA VAL A 80 -1.92 -7.53 1.85
C VAL A 80 -3.01 -8.58 1.68
N VAL A 81 -3.35 -8.90 0.42
CA VAL A 81 -4.24 -10.04 0.12
C VAL A 81 -3.45 -11.32 0.40
N GLU A 82 -3.93 -12.15 1.33
CA GLU A 82 -3.25 -13.39 1.72
C GLU A 82 -3.52 -14.50 0.69
N GLY A 83 -2.46 -15.20 0.30
CA GLY A 83 -2.46 -16.20 -0.78
C GLY A 83 -1.81 -15.67 -2.05
N THR A 84 -1.29 -16.57 -2.89
CA THR A 84 -0.82 -16.23 -4.24
C THR A 84 -2.05 -16.10 -5.14
N LEU A 85 -2.23 -14.93 -5.73
CA LEU A 85 -3.25 -14.70 -6.74
C LEU A 85 -2.77 -15.34 -8.04
N ASP A 86 -3.42 -16.44 -8.43
CA ASP A 86 -3.29 -16.94 -9.79
C ASP A 86 -3.70 -15.79 -10.73
N PHE A 87 -2.89 -15.47 -11.75
CA PHE A 87 -3.20 -14.43 -12.73
C PHE A 87 -4.53 -14.67 -13.46
N ALA A 88 -5.07 -15.90 -13.43
CA ALA A 88 -6.40 -16.24 -13.91
C ALA A 88 -7.54 -15.78 -12.97
N LEU A 89 -7.24 -15.39 -11.74
CA LEU A 89 -8.21 -15.04 -10.70
C LEU A 89 -8.67 -13.59 -10.87
N VAL A 90 -9.72 -13.41 -11.66
CA VAL A 90 -10.32 -12.09 -11.95
C VAL A 90 -11.26 -11.66 -10.83
N GLY A 91 -11.23 -10.37 -10.48
CA GLY A 91 -12.27 -9.73 -9.69
C GLY A 91 -12.01 -9.61 -8.18
N ILE A 92 -10.87 -10.07 -7.67
CA ILE A 92 -10.48 -9.90 -6.25
C ILE A 92 -10.33 -8.43 -5.91
N LEU A 93 -9.46 -7.73 -6.65
CA LEU A 93 -9.24 -6.30 -6.45
C LEU A 93 -10.54 -5.51 -6.67
N ALA A 94 -11.36 -5.90 -7.63
CA ALA A 94 -12.67 -5.29 -7.86
C ALA A 94 -13.62 -5.48 -6.67
N ALA A 95 -13.67 -6.69 -6.08
CA ALA A 95 -14.49 -6.97 -4.89
C ALA A 95 -14.02 -6.14 -3.69
N ILE A 96 -12.71 -6.02 -3.47
CA ILE A 96 -12.16 -5.23 -2.36
C ILE A 96 -12.45 -3.74 -2.56
N THR A 97 -12.19 -3.21 -3.75
CA THR A 97 -12.27 -1.77 -4.04
C THR A 97 -13.70 -1.28 -4.22
N SER A 98 -14.62 -2.11 -4.72
CA SER A 98 -16.05 -1.76 -4.83
C SER A 98 -16.68 -1.54 -3.45
N SER A 99 -16.43 -2.41 -2.48
CA SER A 99 -16.91 -2.21 -1.09
C SER A 99 -16.41 -0.90 -0.48
N LEU A 100 -15.16 -0.54 -0.73
CA LEU A 100 -14.61 0.75 -0.27
C LEU A 100 -15.25 1.93 -1.00
N ALA A 101 -15.47 1.82 -2.30
CA ALA A 101 -16.11 2.86 -3.09
C ALA A 101 -17.56 3.13 -2.63
N GLU A 102 -18.33 2.08 -2.32
CA GLU A 102 -19.68 2.19 -1.74
C GLU A 102 -19.66 2.92 -0.38
N ALA A 103 -18.63 2.66 0.42
CA ALA A 103 -18.39 3.35 1.69
C ALA A 103 -17.76 4.75 1.54
N LYS A 104 -17.48 5.21 0.30
CA LYS A 104 -16.79 6.47 -0.02
C LYS A 104 -15.40 6.58 0.60
N ILE A 105 -14.68 5.46 0.66
CA ILE A 105 -13.32 5.38 1.19
C ILE A 105 -12.35 5.30 0.01
N SER A 106 -11.43 6.27 -0.06
CA SER A 106 -10.36 6.25 -1.06
C SER A 106 -9.39 5.11 -0.79
N VAL A 107 -8.89 4.49 -1.86
CA VAL A 107 -7.94 3.39 -1.81
C VAL A 107 -6.69 3.75 -2.60
N PHE A 108 -5.53 3.33 -2.10
CA PHE A 108 -4.27 3.31 -2.85
C PHE A 108 -3.86 1.83 -2.98
N ALA A 109 -3.82 1.31 -4.21
CA ALA A 109 -3.54 -0.10 -4.46
C ALA A 109 -2.16 -0.27 -5.10
N VAL A 110 -1.41 -1.28 -4.66
CA VAL A 110 -0.13 -1.67 -5.23
C VAL A 110 -0.16 -3.16 -5.54
N SER A 111 -0.22 -3.49 -6.82
CA SER A 111 -0.09 -4.87 -7.29
C SER A 111 1.38 -5.28 -7.36
N THR A 112 1.67 -6.51 -6.96
CA THR A 112 2.96 -7.18 -7.13
C THR A 112 2.80 -8.36 -8.07
N TYR A 113 3.84 -9.19 -8.23
CA TYR A 113 3.73 -10.41 -9.02
C TYR A 113 2.73 -11.40 -8.41
N ASP A 114 2.79 -11.61 -7.09
CA ASP A 114 2.00 -12.66 -6.43
C ASP A 114 0.67 -12.16 -5.86
N THR A 115 0.57 -10.88 -5.49
CA THR A 115 -0.58 -10.37 -4.72
C THR A 115 -0.76 -8.86 -4.82
N ASP A 116 -1.86 -8.35 -4.26
CA ASP A 116 -2.18 -6.94 -4.15
C ASP A 116 -2.04 -6.43 -2.71
N TYR A 117 -1.56 -5.20 -2.58
CA TYR A 117 -1.56 -4.43 -1.35
C TYR A 117 -2.58 -3.31 -1.44
N ILE A 118 -3.34 -3.12 -0.37
CA ILE A 118 -4.46 -2.20 -0.29
C ILE A 118 -4.21 -1.24 0.88
N LEU A 119 -4.10 0.04 0.57
CA LEU A 119 -3.86 1.09 1.55
C LEU A 119 -5.09 2.00 1.64
N VAL A 120 -5.49 2.31 2.86
CA VAL A 120 -6.56 3.27 3.18
C VAL A 120 -6.05 4.27 4.22
N LYS A 121 -6.60 5.48 4.25
CA LYS A 121 -6.24 6.44 5.31
C LYS A 121 -6.63 5.88 6.68
N GLU A 122 -5.78 6.07 7.68
CA GLU A 122 -5.97 5.55 9.05
C GLU A 122 -7.28 6.03 9.68
N ASP A 123 -7.68 7.28 9.42
CA ASP A 123 -8.94 7.85 9.90
C ASP A 123 -10.18 7.18 9.27
N LYS A 124 -10.01 6.40 8.19
CA LYS A 124 -11.05 5.61 7.53
C LYS A 124 -10.94 4.11 7.80
N LEU A 125 -9.95 3.67 8.56
CA LEU A 125 -9.65 2.25 8.80
C LEU A 125 -10.87 1.48 9.33
N ALA A 126 -11.53 2.01 10.36
CA ALA A 126 -12.71 1.37 10.94
C ALA A 126 -13.84 1.21 9.90
N GLY A 127 -14.07 2.23 9.09
CA GLY A 127 -15.06 2.19 8.01
C GLY A 127 -14.69 1.20 6.90
N ALA A 128 -13.40 1.05 6.58
CA ALA A 128 -12.91 0.09 5.58
C ALA A 128 -13.14 -1.35 6.06
N ILE A 129 -12.77 -1.65 7.31
CA ILE A 129 -13.01 -2.93 7.97
C ILE A 129 -14.51 -3.27 7.95
N GLU A 130 -15.35 -2.30 8.32
CA GLU A 130 -16.79 -2.49 8.35
C GLU A 130 -17.36 -2.72 6.93
N ALA A 131 -16.88 -1.97 5.94
CA ALA A 131 -17.28 -2.12 4.54
C ALA A 131 -16.96 -3.53 4.02
N TRP A 132 -15.73 -4.00 4.23
CA TRP A 132 -15.32 -5.35 3.84
C TRP A 132 -16.10 -6.44 4.57
N THR A 133 -16.46 -6.23 5.83
CA THR A 133 -17.24 -7.18 6.63
C THR A 133 -18.72 -7.23 6.21
N ARG A 134 -19.32 -6.08 5.85
CA ARG A 134 -20.73 -5.96 5.45
C ARG A 134 -20.96 -6.41 4.01
N SER A 135 -20.04 -6.09 3.11
CA SER A 135 -20.11 -6.58 1.74
C SER A 135 -20.02 -8.10 1.77
N ASN A 136 -20.99 -8.79 1.20
CA ASN A 136 -21.09 -10.26 1.16
C ASN A 136 -20.01 -10.89 0.25
N VAL A 137 -18.81 -10.32 0.21
CA VAL A 137 -17.57 -10.95 -0.22
C VAL A 137 -17.32 -12.09 0.77
N GLN A 138 -17.98 -13.23 0.55
CA GLN A 138 -17.87 -14.41 1.41
C GLN A 138 -16.41 -14.66 1.76
N GLY A 139 -16.03 -14.55 3.03
CA GLY A 139 -14.72 -14.95 3.53
C GLY A 139 -13.61 -13.90 3.52
N VAL A 140 -13.94 -12.60 3.60
CA VAL A 140 -12.94 -11.61 4.06
C VAL A 140 -12.70 -11.75 5.56
N ALA A 141 -11.76 -12.63 5.91
CA ALA A 141 -11.16 -12.62 7.23
C ALA A 141 -10.15 -11.47 7.29
N ILE A 142 -10.29 -10.59 8.27
CA ILE A 142 -9.27 -9.58 8.56
C ILE A 142 -8.42 -10.14 9.68
N ARG A 143 -7.17 -10.47 9.36
CA ARG A 143 -6.18 -10.85 10.37
C ARG A 143 -5.38 -9.62 10.75
N VAL A 144 -5.79 -9.00 11.86
CA VAL A 144 -4.98 -7.99 12.53
C VAL A 144 -3.89 -8.76 13.29
N VAL A 145 -2.63 -8.54 12.91
CA VAL A 145 -1.50 -9.09 13.68
C VAL A 145 -1.40 -8.23 14.94
N SER A 146 -1.71 -8.83 16.09
CA SER A 146 -1.49 -8.26 17.43
C SER A 146 -0.02 -8.33 17.82
#